data_AF-A0AAD5SKX8-F1
#
_entry.id   AF-A0AAD5SKX8-F1
#
_cell.length_a   1.000
_cell.length_b   1.000
_cell.length_c   1.000
_cell.angle_alpha   90.00
_cell.angle_beta   90.00
_cell.angle_gamma   90.00
#
_symmetry.space_group_name_H-M   'P 1'
#
loop_
_entity.id
_entity.type
_entity.pdbx_description
1 polymer ?
#
loop_
_entity_poly.entity_id
_entity_poly.type
_entity_poly.pdbx_seq_one_letter_code
_entity_poly.pdbx_strand_id
1 'polypeptide(L)'
;MNTTGMLSPDIESVGPSRSTPMSPSGEQNPFNLDKYDHARTNMLSSATQLSAGSDFPRSTVFLRPIANPNALGLAAWGSAAFVLSSYLAEWYGTDATAVSIWPFLLTFGGLGQLAAGMWSFNARDTFATVFHSIWGAFWFALGLYYAILTTGLVPLPTGGTRWGHLQNFAIWQVPLACMTAICSLAAYRRDMAQLVTYLFITVGSILIIIGWFTTTERIIKSAAYFWIFAALGAYYRVFVYLAEEAMHFRKELPVYRIRGVDARPPVAAAANEWGGHGWNAGMREPGVVRGDW
;
A
#
# COMPACT_ATOMS: atom_id res chain seq x y z
N MET A 1 -79.30 37.72 -30.34
CA MET A 1 -80.76 37.48 -30.45
C MET A 1 -80.96 36.44 -31.54
N ASN A 2 -81.17 35.19 -31.14
CA ASN A 2 -82.43 34.42 -31.30
C ASN A 2 -82.58 33.84 -32.73
N THR A 3 -82.91 32.57 -33.00
CA THR A 3 -83.28 31.39 -32.18
C THR A 3 -83.56 30.19 -33.14
N THR A 4 -83.50 28.96 -32.58
CA THR A 4 -84.37 27.77 -32.82
C THR A 4 -84.32 26.89 -34.09
N GLY A 5 -84.38 25.56 -33.85
CA GLY A 5 -85.10 24.55 -34.66
C GLY A 5 -84.20 23.44 -35.22
N MET A 6 -83.90 22.30 -34.58
CA MET A 6 -84.71 21.14 -34.11
C MET A 6 -85.29 20.23 -35.22
N LEU A 7 -84.93 18.94 -35.14
CA LEU A 7 -85.63 17.68 -35.55
C LEU A 7 -85.15 16.89 -36.81
N SER A 8 -84.79 15.63 -36.54
CA SER A 8 -84.64 14.44 -37.42
C SER A 8 -86.04 13.87 -37.79
N PRO A 9 -86.22 13.03 -38.83
CA PRO A 9 -86.05 11.56 -38.69
C PRO A 9 -85.59 10.76 -39.95
N ASP A 10 -84.99 9.59 -39.68
CA ASP A 10 -85.01 8.27 -40.35
C ASP A 10 -85.22 8.10 -41.88
N ILE A 11 -84.37 7.25 -42.49
CA ILE A 11 -84.75 5.98 -43.17
C ILE A 11 -83.47 5.20 -43.56
N GLU A 12 -83.35 3.99 -42.99
CA GLU A 12 -82.39 2.95 -43.36
C GLU A 12 -82.77 2.30 -44.71
N SER A 13 -81.78 2.00 -45.55
CA SER A 13 -81.92 0.99 -46.62
C SER A 13 -80.86 -0.09 -46.45
N VAL A 14 -81.32 -1.27 -46.03
CA VAL A 14 -80.55 -2.51 -45.84
C VAL A 14 -80.19 -3.12 -47.21
N GLY A 15 -78.92 -3.46 -47.40
CA GLY A 15 -78.39 -4.28 -48.50
C GLY A 15 -77.42 -5.35 -47.96
N PRO A 16 -77.23 -6.48 -48.66
CA PRO A 16 -77.05 -7.80 -48.05
C PRO A 16 -75.63 -8.12 -47.54
N SER A 17 -75.58 -9.05 -46.59
CA SER A 17 -74.39 -9.62 -45.96
C SER A 17 -73.38 -10.19 -46.96
N ARG A 18 -72.11 -9.84 -46.78
CA ARG A 18 -70.97 -10.58 -47.37
C ARG A 18 -69.81 -10.62 -46.37
N SER A 19 -69.52 -11.84 -45.93
CA SER A 19 -68.37 -12.37 -45.21
C SER A 19 -67.21 -11.41 -44.91
N THR A 20 -66.85 -11.31 -43.64
CA THR A 20 -65.47 -10.99 -43.21
C THR A 20 -64.49 -11.95 -43.88
N PRO A 21 -63.42 -11.48 -44.53
CA PRO A 21 -62.31 -12.35 -44.87
C PRO A 21 -61.63 -12.79 -43.58
N MET A 22 -61.49 -14.10 -43.39
CA MET A 22 -60.59 -14.67 -42.38
C MET A 22 -59.21 -14.02 -42.50
N SER A 23 -58.64 -13.68 -41.34
CA SER A 23 -57.23 -13.35 -41.17
C SER A 23 -56.35 -14.37 -41.91
N PRO A 24 -55.40 -13.95 -42.75
CA PRO A 24 -54.38 -14.84 -43.24
C PRO A 24 -53.55 -15.30 -42.05
N SER A 25 -53.67 -16.60 -41.78
CA SER A 25 -52.81 -17.35 -40.88
C SER A 25 -51.34 -17.07 -41.17
N GLY A 26 -50.64 -16.54 -40.16
CA GLY A 26 -49.26 -16.88 -39.83
C GLY A 26 -48.24 -16.75 -40.95
N GLU A 27 -47.76 -15.53 -41.19
CA GLU A 27 -46.36 -15.34 -41.60
C GLU A 27 -45.74 -14.31 -40.66
N GLN A 28 -45.08 -14.82 -39.62
CA GLN A 28 -44.25 -14.02 -38.73
C GLN A 28 -43.06 -13.53 -39.56
N ASN A 29 -43.14 -12.31 -40.05
CA ASN A 29 -41.98 -11.63 -40.62
C ASN A 29 -40.95 -11.47 -39.49
N PRO A 30 -39.78 -12.15 -39.53
CA PRO A 30 -38.83 -12.16 -38.41
C PRO A 30 -38.12 -10.82 -38.21
N PHE A 31 -38.33 -9.85 -39.11
CA PHE A 31 -37.79 -8.49 -39.05
C PHE A 31 -38.91 -7.45 -38.95
N ASN A 32 -39.73 -7.51 -37.91
CA ASN A 32 -40.63 -6.41 -37.56
C ASN A 32 -39.83 -5.31 -36.83
N LEU A 33 -39.32 -4.34 -37.59
CA LEU A 33 -38.51 -3.21 -37.09
C LEU A 33 -39.24 -2.40 -36.01
N ASP A 34 -40.57 -2.25 -36.10
CA ASP A 34 -41.37 -1.51 -35.12
C ASP A 34 -41.32 -2.14 -33.73
N LYS A 35 -41.26 -3.48 -33.65
CA LYS A 35 -41.14 -4.21 -32.38
C LYS A 35 -39.79 -3.93 -31.70
N TYR A 36 -38.74 -3.74 -32.50
CA TYR A 36 -37.41 -3.39 -31.99
C TYR A 36 -37.31 -1.92 -31.60
N ASP A 37 -38.00 -1.01 -32.30
CA ASP A 37 -38.02 0.41 -31.96
C ASP A 37 -38.77 0.69 -30.67
N HIS A 38 -39.89 0.00 -30.41
CA HIS A 38 -40.60 0.06 -29.13
C HIS A 38 -39.80 -0.57 -27.98
N ALA A 39 -39.09 -1.68 -28.23
CA ALA A 39 -38.19 -2.27 -27.24
C ALA A 39 -37.02 -1.33 -26.92
N ARG A 40 -36.46 -0.67 -27.94
CA ARG A 40 -35.35 0.28 -27.80
C ARG A 40 -35.75 1.56 -27.09
N THR A 41 -36.93 2.13 -27.39
CA THR A 41 -37.46 3.30 -26.68
C THR A 41 -37.81 2.98 -25.23
N ASN A 42 -38.39 1.81 -24.95
CA ASN A 42 -38.65 1.35 -23.59
C ASN A 42 -37.36 1.05 -22.81
N MET A 43 -36.32 0.51 -23.46
CA MET A 43 -35.01 0.31 -22.83
C MET A 43 -34.27 1.63 -22.58
N LEU A 44 -34.35 2.60 -23.49
CA LEU A 44 -33.75 3.92 -23.31
C LEU A 44 -34.47 4.72 -22.22
N SER A 45 -35.80 4.65 -22.14
CA SER A 45 -36.56 5.28 -21.06
C SER A 45 -36.29 4.60 -19.71
N SER A 46 -36.17 3.27 -19.69
CA SER A 46 -35.83 2.50 -18.48
C SER A 46 -34.39 2.76 -18.02
N ALA A 47 -33.43 2.86 -18.94
CA ALA A 47 -32.03 3.22 -18.63
C ALA A 47 -31.91 4.67 -18.14
N THR A 48 -32.71 5.57 -18.70
CA THR A 48 -32.79 6.97 -18.23
C THR A 48 -33.46 7.05 -16.87
N GLN A 49 -34.49 6.24 -16.59
CA GLN A 49 -35.13 6.16 -15.27
C GLN A 49 -34.26 5.45 -14.21
N LEU A 50 -33.49 4.43 -14.59
CA LEU A 50 -32.48 3.81 -13.72
C LEU A 50 -31.32 4.79 -13.41
N SER A 51 -30.96 5.65 -14.35
CA SER A 51 -30.01 6.75 -14.12
C SER A 51 -30.59 7.92 -13.33
N ALA A 52 -31.91 8.15 -13.40
CA ALA A 52 -32.59 9.25 -12.72
C ALA A 52 -33.10 8.88 -11.32
N GLY A 53 -33.27 7.59 -11.02
CA GLY A 53 -33.77 7.08 -9.74
C GLY A 53 -32.73 6.40 -8.85
N SER A 54 -31.46 6.34 -9.28
CA SER A 54 -30.41 5.76 -8.45
C SER A 54 -29.82 6.81 -7.49
N ASP A 55 -30.56 7.10 -6.42
CA ASP A 55 -29.98 7.66 -5.18
C ASP A 55 -29.11 6.58 -4.52
N PHE A 56 -28.04 6.16 -5.20
CA PHE A 56 -26.96 5.48 -4.52
C PHE A 56 -26.35 6.52 -3.58
N PRO A 57 -26.28 6.27 -2.26
CA PRO A 57 -25.64 7.21 -1.34
C PRO A 57 -24.22 7.46 -1.85
N ARG A 58 -23.98 8.67 -2.36
CA ARG A 58 -22.65 9.10 -2.79
C ARG A 58 -21.77 9.05 -1.57
N SER A 59 -20.94 8.01 -1.47
CA SER A 59 -19.92 7.93 -0.44
C SER A 59 -18.94 9.08 -0.67
N THR A 60 -19.05 10.13 0.14
CA THR A 60 -18.05 11.20 0.17
C THR A 60 -16.78 10.63 0.78
N VAL A 61 -15.82 10.28 -0.07
CA VAL A 61 -14.48 9.87 0.35
C VAL A 61 -13.75 11.11 0.86
N PHE A 62 -13.70 11.28 2.17
CA PHE A 62 -12.86 12.31 2.79
C PHE A 62 -11.42 11.81 2.86
N LEU A 63 -10.58 12.26 1.92
CA LEU A 63 -9.14 11.99 1.97
C LEU A 63 -8.51 12.89 3.03
N ARG A 64 -8.13 12.32 4.17
CA ARG A 64 -7.25 13.00 5.13
C ARG A 64 -5.82 12.96 4.57
N PRO A 65 -5.19 14.09 4.25
CA PRO A 65 -3.78 14.10 3.91
C PRO A 65 -2.98 13.68 5.15
N ILE A 66 -2.23 12.59 5.04
CA ILE A 66 -1.34 12.10 6.10
C ILE A 66 0.09 12.39 5.65
N ALA A 67 0.90 12.96 6.54
CA ALA A 67 2.33 13.16 6.29
C ALA A 67 3.01 11.83 5.99
N ASN A 68 4.04 11.80 5.14
CA ASN A 68 4.66 10.54 4.74
C ASN A 68 5.43 9.92 5.93
N PRO A 69 4.94 8.83 6.54
CA PRO A 69 5.57 8.25 7.72
C PRO A 69 6.94 7.62 7.42
N ASN A 70 7.24 7.34 6.15
CA ASN A 70 8.54 6.82 5.73
C ASN A 70 9.68 7.80 6.04
N ALA A 71 9.42 9.12 6.06
CA ALA A 71 10.42 10.12 6.41
C ALA A 71 10.93 9.94 7.85
N LEU A 72 10.02 9.79 8.82
CA LEU A 72 10.38 9.54 10.21
C LEU A 72 11.17 8.24 10.36
N GLY A 73 10.70 7.16 9.72
CA GLY A 73 11.34 5.86 9.84
C GLY A 73 12.74 5.81 9.24
N LEU A 74 12.95 6.48 8.10
CA LEU A 74 14.29 6.60 7.49
C LEU A 74 15.22 7.50 8.30
N ALA A 75 14.69 8.55 8.94
CA ALA A 75 15.49 9.39 9.83
C ALA A 75 15.95 8.61 11.06
N ALA A 76 15.05 7.84 11.68
CA ALA A 76 15.35 6.96 12.81
C ALA A 76 16.39 5.88 12.42
N TRP A 77 16.14 5.16 11.32
CA TRP A 77 17.03 4.12 10.84
C TRP A 77 18.42 4.67 10.48
N GLY A 78 18.48 5.73 9.67
CA GLY A 78 19.73 6.34 9.22
C GLY A 78 20.58 6.83 10.40
N SER A 79 19.94 7.41 11.40
CA SER A 79 20.65 7.90 12.59
C SER A 79 21.15 6.76 13.48
N ALA A 80 20.34 5.75 13.75
CA ALA A 80 20.76 4.57 14.50
C ALA A 80 21.88 3.80 13.79
N ALA A 81 21.75 3.60 12.48
CA ALA A 81 22.74 2.96 11.64
C ALA A 81 24.05 3.75 11.62
N PHE A 82 24.02 5.07 11.46
CA PHE A 82 25.22 5.90 11.45
C PHE A 82 25.97 5.85 12.78
N VAL A 83 25.26 5.95 13.91
CA VAL A 83 25.83 5.85 15.26
C VAL A 83 26.46 4.47 15.49
N LEU A 84 25.71 3.38 15.29
CA LEU A 84 26.23 2.03 15.49
C LEU A 84 27.40 1.75 14.53
N SER A 85 27.30 2.14 13.27
CA SER A 85 28.34 1.85 12.28
C SER A 85 29.61 2.64 12.54
N SER A 86 29.50 3.89 12.98
CA SER A 86 30.68 4.67 13.37
C SER A 86 31.41 4.04 14.56
N TYR A 87 30.67 3.44 15.50
CA TYR A 87 31.25 2.64 16.59
C TYR A 87 31.92 1.35 16.08
N LEU A 88 31.25 0.61 15.18
CA LEU A 88 31.80 -0.61 14.56
C LEU A 88 33.02 -0.33 13.66
N ALA A 89 33.07 0.84 13.04
CA ALA A 89 34.20 1.33 12.25
C ALA A 89 35.36 1.87 13.10
N GLU A 90 35.18 1.95 14.42
CA GLU A 90 36.15 2.47 15.39
C GLU A 90 36.50 3.94 15.18
N TRP A 91 35.56 4.73 14.68
CA TRP A 91 35.74 6.18 14.56
C TRP A 91 35.66 6.89 15.90
N TYR A 92 34.92 6.32 16.84
CA TYR A 92 34.82 6.81 18.22
C TYR A 92 34.46 5.69 19.19
N GLY A 93 34.68 5.98 20.48
CA GLY A 93 34.26 5.12 21.59
C GLY A 93 35.27 4.06 21.98
N THR A 94 35.02 3.44 23.13
CA THR A 94 35.75 2.31 23.69
C THR A 94 34.81 1.11 23.82
N ASP A 95 35.27 -0.01 24.39
CA ASP A 95 34.40 -1.16 24.65
C ASP A 95 33.21 -0.83 25.56
N ALA A 96 33.36 0.18 26.42
CA ALA A 96 32.28 0.66 27.28
C ALA A 96 31.24 1.53 26.52
N THR A 97 31.57 2.05 25.34
CA THR A 97 30.67 2.97 24.60
C THR A 97 29.42 2.30 24.06
N ALA A 98 29.46 0.99 23.77
CA ALA A 98 28.26 0.22 23.42
C ALA A 98 27.18 0.32 24.52
N VAL A 99 27.61 0.42 25.77
CA VAL A 99 26.78 0.56 26.97
C VAL A 99 26.31 2.00 27.20
N SER A 100 26.77 2.98 26.40
CA SER A 100 26.32 4.38 26.50
C SER A 100 25.40 4.82 25.36
N ILE A 101 25.45 4.14 24.20
CA ILE A 101 24.60 4.47 23.04
C ILE A 101 23.17 3.94 23.15
N TRP A 102 22.91 3.05 24.12
CA TRP A 102 21.62 2.35 24.25
C TRP A 102 20.39 3.27 24.33
N PRO A 103 20.40 4.45 25.01
CA PRO A 103 19.19 5.27 25.10
C PRO A 103 18.74 5.73 23.72
N PHE A 104 19.70 6.10 22.87
CA PHE A 104 19.45 6.54 21.51
C PHE A 104 18.93 5.41 20.61
N LEU A 105 19.55 4.22 20.71
CA LEU A 105 19.11 3.04 19.96
C LEU A 105 17.70 2.61 20.37
N LEU A 106 17.40 2.60 21.67
CA LEU A 106 16.09 2.20 22.19
C LEU A 106 15.00 3.19 21.79
N THR A 107 15.27 4.48 21.98
CA THR A 107 14.24 5.53 21.81
C THR A 107 14.06 5.92 20.35
N PHE A 108 15.06 6.52 19.71
CA PHE A 108 14.88 7.04 18.36
C PHE A 108 15.02 5.94 17.32
N GLY A 109 16.09 5.14 17.39
CA GLY A 109 16.28 4.00 16.48
C GLY A 109 15.17 2.95 16.60
N GLY A 110 14.73 2.66 17.83
CA GLY A 110 13.76 1.62 18.14
C GLY A 110 12.32 2.13 18.13
N LEU A 111 11.92 2.79 19.21
CA LEU A 111 10.53 3.23 19.41
C LEU A 111 10.08 4.21 18.31
N GLY A 112 10.93 5.17 17.93
CA GLY A 112 10.64 6.13 16.86
C GLY A 112 10.46 5.45 15.50
N GLN A 113 11.30 4.47 15.18
CA GLN A 113 11.15 3.72 13.93
C GLN A 113 9.95 2.76 13.96
N LEU A 114 9.68 2.09 15.08
CA LEU A 114 8.47 1.27 15.25
C LEU A 114 7.20 2.09 15.06
N ALA A 115 7.16 3.29 15.65
CA ALA A 115 6.09 4.26 15.41
C ALA A 115 5.97 4.57 13.90
N ALA A 116 7.05 4.91 13.21
CA ALA A 116 6.98 5.12 11.76
C ALA A 116 6.39 3.92 11.00
N GLY A 117 6.69 2.69 11.42
CA GLY A 117 6.09 1.46 10.88
C GLY A 117 4.57 1.39 11.08
N MET A 118 4.08 1.66 12.30
CA MET A 118 2.64 1.61 12.61
C MET A 118 1.86 2.71 11.88
N TRP A 119 2.43 3.91 11.75
CA TRP A 119 1.81 4.97 10.96
C TRP A 119 1.87 4.68 9.44
N SER A 120 2.89 3.96 8.97
CA SER A 120 2.95 3.48 7.59
C SER A 120 1.83 2.50 7.26
N PHE A 121 1.43 1.65 8.23
CA PHE A 121 0.29 0.77 8.06
C PHE A 121 -1.00 1.56 7.84
N ASN A 122 -1.22 2.59 8.67
CA ASN A 122 -2.36 3.51 8.51
C ASN A 122 -2.33 4.27 7.17
N ALA A 123 -1.14 4.63 6.68
CA ALA A 123 -0.95 5.26 5.38
C ALA A 123 -1.04 4.29 4.18
N ARG A 124 -1.29 2.99 4.44
CA ARG A 124 -1.31 1.91 3.43
C ARG A 124 0.00 1.81 2.65
N ASP A 125 1.12 2.13 3.31
CA ASP A 125 2.45 1.92 2.77
C ASP A 125 3.02 0.61 3.33
N THR A 126 2.64 -0.52 2.73
CA THR A 126 3.09 -1.86 3.14
C THR A 126 4.61 -1.97 3.17
N PHE A 127 5.27 -1.30 2.23
CA PHE A 127 6.71 -1.28 2.11
C PHE A 127 7.36 -0.68 3.35
N ALA A 128 6.98 0.55 3.69
CA ALA A 128 7.51 1.25 4.85
C ALA A 128 7.09 0.56 6.16
N THR A 129 5.88 -0.02 6.19
CA THR A 129 5.38 -0.79 7.33
C THR A 129 6.30 -1.95 7.67
N VAL A 130 6.62 -2.81 6.71
CA VAL A 130 7.46 -4.00 6.94
C VAL A 130 8.88 -3.59 7.31
N PHE A 131 9.48 -2.69 6.52
CA PHE A 131 10.86 -2.27 6.73
C PHE A 131 11.04 -1.60 8.11
N HIS A 132 10.21 -0.61 8.46
CA HIS A 132 10.36 0.10 9.72
C HIS A 132 9.98 -0.74 10.94
N SER A 133 9.02 -1.65 10.82
CA SER A 133 8.64 -2.50 11.94
C SER A 133 9.74 -3.49 12.32
N ILE A 134 10.34 -4.17 11.33
CA ILE A 134 11.38 -5.16 11.62
C ILE A 134 12.68 -4.51 12.09
N TRP A 135 13.08 -3.41 11.47
CA TRP A 135 14.28 -2.67 11.88
C TRP A 135 14.10 -1.90 13.18
N GLY A 136 12.92 -1.32 13.42
CA GLY A 136 12.60 -0.68 14.69
C GLY A 136 12.59 -1.68 15.84
N ALA A 137 12.05 -2.89 15.64
CA ALA A 137 12.15 -3.96 16.62
C ALA A 137 13.62 -4.30 16.92
N PHE A 138 14.46 -4.37 15.87
CA PHE A 138 15.90 -4.59 16.01
C PHE A 138 16.59 -3.57 16.92
N TRP A 139 16.43 -2.29 16.61
CA TRP A 139 17.05 -1.22 17.39
C TRP A 139 16.52 -1.15 18.81
N PHE A 140 15.22 -1.39 18.99
CA PHE A 140 14.59 -1.42 20.31
C PHE A 140 15.21 -2.51 21.18
N ALA A 141 15.31 -3.75 20.67
CA ALA A 141 15.86 -4.85 21.47
C ALA A 141 17.38 -4.73 21.67
N LEU A 142 18.13 -4.19 20.69
CA LEU A 142 19.56 -3.92 20.85
C LEU A 142 19.80 -2.85 21.93
N GLY A 143 19.03 -1.77 21.93
CA GLY A 143 19.05 -0.76 22.98
C GLY A 143 18.65 -1.33 24.34
N LEU A 144 17.59 -2.15 24.39
CA LEU A 144 17.16 -2.80 25.63
C LEU A 144 18.23 -3.75 26.19
N TYR A 145 18.89 -4.52 25.32
CA TYR A 145 19.97 -5.41 25.69
C TYR A 145 21.13 -4.65 26.35
N TYR A 146 21.61 -3.57 25.73
CA TYR A 146 22.66 -2.75 26.33
C TYR A 146 22.19 -2.03 27.61
N ALA A 147 20.92 -1.63 27.70
CA ALA A 147 20.36 -1.08 28.93
C ALA A 147 20.39 -2.08 30.08
N ILE A 148 20.06 -3.36 29.82
CA ILE A 148 20.14 -4.41 30.85
C ILE A 148 21.60 -4.64 31.26
N LEU A 149 22.55 -4.60 30.32
CA LEU A 149 23.97 -4.73 30.65
C LEU A 149 24.47 -3.62 31.58
N THR A 150 23.94 -2.38 31.51
CA THR A 150 24.36 -1.30 32.43
C THR A 150 23.98 -1.59 33.89
N THR A 151 22.93 -2.39 34.12
CA THR A 151 22.44 -2.69 35.47
C THR A 151 23.30 -3.71 36.21
N GLY A 152 24.18 -4.42 35.50
CA GLY A 152 24.99 -5.51 36.06
C GLY A 152 24.20 -6.79 36.37
N LEU A 153 22.89 -6.83 36.09
CA LEU A 153 22.03 -8.02 36.30
C LEU A 153 22.39 -9.19 35.36
N VAL A 154 22.91 -8.87 34.17
CA VAL A 154 23.41 -9.84 33.21
C VAL A 154 24.90 -9.57 33.04
N PRO A 155 25.79 -10.52 33.39
CA PRO A 155 27.21 -10.34 33.17
C PRO A 155 27.48 -10.21 31.67
N LEU A 156 28.31 -9.23 31.30
CA LEU A 156 28.91 -9.18 29.97
C LEU A 156 29.59 -10.53 29.72
N PRO A 157 29.41 -11.16 28.54
CA PRO A 157 30.15 -12.36 28.18
C PRO A 157 31.65 -12.04 28.18
N THR A 158 32.32 -12.27 29.30
CA THR A 158 33.70 -11.83 29.58
C THR A 158 34.76 -12.78 29.03
N GLY A 159 34.36 -13.76 28.20
CA GLY A 159 35.23 -14.84 27.73
C GLY A 159 35.65 -14.77 26.26
N GLY A 160 35.51 -13.65 25.55
CA GLY A 160 35.73 -13.61 24.10
C GLY A 160 36.25 -12.28 23.54
N THR A 161 36.41 -12.24 22.22
CA THR A 161 36.73 -11.02 21.45
C THR A 161 35.72 -9.89 21.74
N ARG A 162 36.12 -8.62 21.51
CA ARG A 162 35.27 -7.42 21.63
C ARG A 162 33.82 -7.60 21.13
N TRP A 163 33.64 -8.36 20.05
CA TRP A 163 32.36 -8.58 19.37
C TRP A 163 31.66 -9.90 19.70
N GLY A 164 32.23 -10.75 20.57
CA GLY A 164 31.76 -12.11 20.82
C GLY A 164 30.36 -12.16 21.42
N HIS A 165 29.97 -11.15 22.20
CA HIS A 165 28.64 -11.04 22.80
C HIS A 165 27.52 -10.76 21.77
N LEU A 166 27.86 -10.42 20.52
CA LEU A 166 26.90 -10.08 19.46
C LEU A 166 26.51 -11.27 18.56
N GLN A 167 27.01 -12.48 18.82
CA GLN A 167 26.67 -13.67 18.02
C GLN A 167 25.16 -13.96 18.00
N ASN A 168 24.45 -13.73 19.12
CA ASN A 168 23.00 -13.88 19.17
C ASN A 168 22.26 -12.82 18.32
N PHE A 169 22.85 -11.64 18.15
CA PHE A 169 22.32 -10.62 17.23
C PHE A 169 22.67 -10.93 15.77
N ALA A 170 23.71 -11.74 15.51
CA ALA A 170 24.06 -12.18 14.17
C ALA A 170 22.96 -13.06 13.56
N ILE A 171 22.44 -14.04 14.30
CA ILE A 171 21.33 -14.85 13.80
C ILE A 171 20.07 -14.01 13.57
N TRP A 172 19.84 -13.00 14.42
CA TRP A 172 18.71 -12.11 14.26
C TRP A 172 18.83 -11.23 13.02
N GLN A 173 20.05 -10.89 12.58
CA GLN A 173 20.25 -10.15 11.33
C GLN A 173 19.87 -10.93 10.06
N VAL A 174 19.76 -12.26 10.11
CA VAL A 174 19.36 -13.07 8.95
C VAL A 174 17.96 -12.70 8.43
N PRO A 175 16.88 -12.74 9.23
CA PRO A 175 15.56 -12.30 8.75
C PRO A 175 15.53 -10.83 8.35
N LEU A 176 16.30 -9.95 9.00
CA LEU A 176 16.42 -8.54 8.60
C LEU A 176 17.05 -8.39 7.22
N ALA A 177 18.14 -9.11 6.94
CA ALA A 177 18.79 -9.11 5.64
C ALA A 177 17.86 -9.65 4.54
N CYS A 178 17.16 -10.75 4.80
CA CYS A 178 16.20 -11.33 3.86
C CYS A 178 15.04 -10.37 3.56
N MET A 179 14.41 -9.80 4.59
CA MET A 179 13.31 -8.85 4.40
C MET A 179 13.76 -7.57 3.71
N THR A 180 14.96 -7.08 4.03
CA THR A 180 15.54 -5.90 3.37
C THR A 180 15.90 -6.20 1.93
N ALA A 181 16.37 -7.41 1.59
CA ALA A 181 16.59 -7.83 0.22
C ALA A 181 15.28 -7.86 -0.59
N ILE A 182 14.20 -8.40 -0.01
CA ILE A 182 12.86 -8.37 -0.63
C ILE A 182 12.40 -6.92 -0.83
N CYS A 183 12.59 -6.05 0.17
CA CYS A 183 12.30 -4.63 0.06
C CYS A 183 13.16 -3.96 -1.04
N SER A 184 14.44 -4.31 -1.18
CA SER A 184 15.28 -3.77 -2.23
C SER A 184 14.73 -4.12 -3.63
N LEU A 185 14.34 -5.38 -3.86
CA LEU A 185 13.73 -5.81 -5.11
C LEU A 185 12.40 -5.09 -5.39
N ALA A 186 11.55 -4.90 -4.36
CA ALA A 186 10.30 -4.15 -4.52
C ALA A 186 10.54 -2.65 -4.80
N ALA A 187 11.61 -2.07 -4.26
CA ALA A 187 11.97 -0.67 -4.47
C ALA A 187 12.43 -0.37 -5.91
N TYR A 188 12.85 -1.41 -6.67
CA TYR A 188 13.32 -1.27 -8.06
C TYR A 188 12.34 -0.53 -8.99
N ARG A 189 11.03 -0.59 -8.76
CA ARG A 189 10.08 0.19 -9.58
C ARG A 189 9.60 1.49 -8.92
N ARG A 190 9.84 1.66 -7.63
CA ARG A 190 9.28 2.76 -6.83
C ARG A 190 10.24 3.94 -6.73
N ASP A 191 11.50 3.68 -6.42
CA ASP A 191 12.47 4.72 -6.06
C ASP A 191 13.91 4.20 -6.16
N MET A 192 14.69 4.71 -7.11
CA MET A 192 16.09 4.31 -7.31
C MET A 192 16.99 4.66 -6.12
N ALA A 193 16.78 5.79 -5.46
CA ALA A 193 17.58 6.17 -4.30
C ALA A 193 17.32 5.21 -3.13
N GLN A 194 16.05 4.82 -2.95
CA GLN A 194 15.66 3.86 -1.92
C GLN A 194 16.12 2.44 -2.24
N LEU A 195 16.08 2.03 -3.51
CA LEU A 195 16.69 0.76 -3.97
C LEU A 195 18.16 0.68 -3.58
N VAL A 196 18.96 1.67 -3.98
CA VAL A 196 20.40 1.70 -3.69
C VAL A 196 20.64 1.66 -2.19
N THR A 197 19.89 2.46 -1.43
CA THR A 197 19.93 2.45 0.04
C THR A 197 19.71 1.04 0.58
N TYR A 198 18.64 0.35 0.18
CA TYR A 198 18.35 -1.00 0.69
C TYR A 198 19.35 -2.05 0.24
N LEU A 199 19.96 -1.92 -0.95
CA LEU A 199 21.05 -2.81 -1.35
C LEU A 199 22.27 -2.64 -0.45
N PHE A 200 22.65 -1.41 -0.10
CA PHE A 200 23.72 -1.16 0.88
C PHE A 200 23.38 -1.76 2.26
N ILE A 201 22.13 -1.62 2.71
CA ILE A 201 21.69 -2.25 3.97
C ILE A 201 21.81 -3.77 3.88
N THR A 202 21.30 -4.39 2.81
CA THR A 202 21.34 -5.85 2.63
C THR A 202 22.76 -6.38 2.63
N VAL A 203 23.66 -5.76 1.86
CA VAL A 203 25.08 -6.18 1.82
C VAL A 203 25.75 -5.95 3.17
N GLY A 204 25.52 -4.80 3.82
CA GLY A 204 26.03 -4.53 5.16
C GLY A 204 25.53 -5.55 6.20
N SER A 205 24.25 -5.92 6.14
CA SER A 205 23.67 -6.94 7.02
C SER A 205 24.25 -8.34 6.76
N ILE A 206 24.51 -8.72 5.51
CA ILE A 206 25.18 -10.01 5.22
C ILE A 206 26.60 -10.02 5.79
N LEU A 207 27.34 -8.92 5.59
CA LEU A 207 28.70 -8.80 6.12
C LEU A 207 28.71 -8.78 7.65
N ILE A 208 27.77 -8.12 8.32
CA ILE A 208 27.74 -8.10 9.80
C ILE A 208 27.41 -9.46 10.39
N ILE A 209 26.54 -10.26 9.73
CA ILE A 209 26.26 -11.64 10.14
C ILE A 209 27.56 -12.44 10.16
N ILE A 210 28.32 -12.40 9.07
CA ILE A 210 29.62 -13.09 8.97
C ILE A 210 30.60 -12.54 10.00
N GLY A 211 30.68 -11.21 10.12
CA GLY A 211 31.59 -10.51 11.02
C GLY A 211 31.36 -10.87 12.49
N TRP A 212 30.12 -10.91 12.95
CA TRP A 212 29.78 -11.26 14.34
C TRP A 212 29.95 -12.76 14.63
N PHE A 213 29.64 -13.66 13.68
CA PHE A 213 29.89 -15.09 13.89
C PHE A 213 31.39 -15.43 13.93
N THR A 214 32.16 -14.88 12.98
CA THR A 214 33.60 -15.13 12.85
C THR A 214 34.46 -14.22 13.75
N THR A 215 33.82 -13.28 14.44
CA THR A 215 34.44 -12.22 15.27
C THR A 215 35.59 -11.47 14.56
N THR A 216 35.55 -11.41 13.22
CA THR A 216 36.62 -10.83 12.40
C THR A 216 36.40 -9.33 12.21
N GLU A 217 37.25 -8.52 12.84
CA GLU A 217 37.17 -7.05 12.85
C GLU A 217 37.14 -6.43 11.45
N ARG A 218 37.95 -6.95 10.51
CA ARG A 218 38.01 -6.44 9.13
C ARG A 218 36.65 -6.55 8.43
N ILE A 219 35.93 -7.64 8.64
CA ILE A 219 34.60 -7.88 8.06
C ILE A 219 33.58 -6.96 8.74
N ILE A 220 33.64 -6.82 10.06
CA ILE A 220 32.77 -5.90 10.83
C ILE A 220 32.94 -4.45 10.37
N LYS A 221 34.18 -3.98 10.20
CA LYS A 221 34.47 -2.65 9.67
C LYS A 221 33.93 -2.48 8.25
N SER A 222 34.07 -3.50 7.40
CA SER A 222 33.50 -3.45 6.05
C SER A 222 31.98 -3.31 6.07
N ALA A 223 31.28 -4.08 6.92
CA ALA A 223 29.83 -3.99 7.11
C ALA A 223 29.41 -2.59 7.57
N ALA A 224 30.16 -1.99 8.49
CA ALA A 224 29.93 -0.66 8.99
C ALA A 224 29.97 0.40 7.87
N TYR A 225 30.93 0.34 6.95
CA TYR A 225 30.98 1.27 5.82
C TYR A 225 29.76 1.14 4.90
N PHE A 226 29.29 -0.08 4.63
CA PHE A 226 28.06 -0.29 3.85
C PHE A 226 26.84 0.35 4.53
N TRP A 227 26.70 0.20 5.85
CA TRP A 227 25.63 0.85 6.60
C TRP A 227 25.78 2.37 6.71
N ILE A 228 27.01 2.91 6.74
CA ILE A 228 27.23 4.37 6.66
C ILE A 228 26.74 4.91 5.32
N PHE A 229 27.08 4.27 4.20
CA PHE A 229 26.58 4.69 2.89
C PHE A 229 25.05 4.57 2.78
N ALA A 230 24.46 3.51 3.34
CA ALA A 230 23.02 3.40 3.44
C ALA A 230 22.40 4.53 4.29
N ALA A 231 23.02 4.90 5.42
CA ALA A 231 22.53 5.98 6.27
C ALA A 231 22.53 7.32 5.52
N LEU A 232 23.57 7.60 4.74
CA LEU A 232 23.61 8.78 3.87
C LEU A 232 22.49 8.75 2.81
N GLY A 233 22.23 7.59 2.21
CA GLY A 233 21.10 7.39 1.28
C GLY A 233 19.73 7.63 1.95
N ALA A 234 19.57 7.16 3.19
CA ALA A 234 18.38 7.41 4.00
C ALA A 234 18.20 8.91 4.30
N TYR A 235 19.26 9.60 4.72
CA TYR A 235 19.23 11.05 4.97
C TYR A 235 18.92 11.86 3.72
N TYR A 236 19.49 11.48 2.57
CA TYR A 236 19.11 12.08 1.30
C TYR A 236 17.61 11.92 1.06
N ARG A 237 17.05 10.74 1.31
CA ARG A 237 15.62 10.50 1.08
C ARG A 237 14.72 11.28 2.05
N VAL A 238 15.14 11.40 3.31
CA VAL A 238 14.48 12.26 4.31
C VAL A 238 14.50 13.71 3.86
N PHE A 239 15.64 14.21 3.40
CA PHE A 239 15.76 15.56 2.86
C PHE A 239 14.78 15.78 1.69
N VAL A 240 14.65 14.83 0.76
CA VAL A 240 13.67 14.94 -0.33
C VAL A 240 12.24 15.05 0.21
N TYR A 241 11.85 14.26 1.21
CA TYR A 241 10.50 14.36 1.80
C TYR A 241 10.24 15.72 2.44
N LEU A 242 11.21 16.23 3.23
CA LEU A 242 11.10 17.53 3.88
C LEU A 242 11.10 18.68 2.85
N ALA A 243 11.91 18.57 1.79
CA ALA A 243 11.96 19.55 0.71
C ALA A 243 10.64 19.61 -0.09
N GLU A 244 10.05 18.46 -0.39
CA GLU A 244 8.75 18.37 -1.07
C GLU A 244 7.63 19.03 -0.24
N GLU A 245 7.67 18.89 1.09
CA GLU A 245 6.68 19.47 2.01
C GLU A 245 6.92 20.97 2.27
N ALA A 246 8.15 21.36 2.62
CA ALA A 246 8.47 22.73 3.03
C ALA A 246 8.58 23.69 1.85
N MET A 247 9.13 23.24 0.73
CA MET A 247 9.50 24.10 -0.40
C MET A 247 8.62 23.89 -1.64
N HIS A 248 7.65 22.97 -1.61
CA HIS A 248 6.78 22.63 -2.75
C HIS A 248 7.54 22.24 -4.04
N PHE A 249 8.81 21.79 -3.94
CA PHE A 249 9.64 21.34 -5.08
C PHE A 249 9.11 20.03 -5.66
N ARG A 250 8.05 20.09 -6.47
CA ARG A 250 7.44 18.90 -7.08
C ARG A 250 8.19 18.35 -8.30
N LYS A 251 9.27 18.98 -8.77
CA LYS A 251 9.91 18.62 -10.07
C LYS A 251 11.44 18.64 -10.15
N GLU A 252 12.18 19.09 -9.14
CA GLU A 252 13.62 19.40 -9.34
C GLU A 252 14.62 18.45 -8.66
N LEU A 253 14.17 17.54 -7.79
CA LEU A 253 15.07 16.60 -7.14
C LEU A 253 15.13 15.28 -7.94
N PRO A 254 16.34 14.76 -8.24
CA PRO A 254 16.50 13.54 -9.04
C PRO A 254 16.07 12.32 -8.22
N VAL A 255 14.76 12.05 -8.23
CA VAL A 255 14.18 10.76 -7.87
C VAL A 255 13.79 10.11 -9.19
N TYR A 256 14.69 9.29 -9.74
CA TYR A 256 14.39 8.52 -10.94
C TYR A 256 13.26 7.54 -10.63
N ARG A 257 12.03 7.86 -11.05
CA ARG A 257 10.91 6.92 -11.13
C ARG A 257 10.84 6.39 -12.57
N ILE A 258 10.77 5.08 -12.71
CA ILE A 258 10.58 4.46 -14.03
C ILE A 258 9.17 4.82 -14.52
N ARG A 259 9.09 5.43 -15.71
CA ARG A 259 7.86 5.94 -16.33
C ARG A 259 6.89 4.76 -16.59
N GLY A 260 5.65 4.84 -16.08
CA GLY A 260 4.56 3.90 -16.43
C GLY A 260 3.79 3.23 -15.29
N VAL A 261 4.04 3.55 -14.02
CA VAL A 261 3.38 2.93 -12.85
C VAL A 261 2.42 3.90 -12.15
N ASP A 262 1.55 4.55 -12.91
CA ASP A 262 0.44 5.39 -12.37
C ASP A 262 -0.93 4.70 -12.51
N ALA A 263 -0.96 3.38 -12.61
CA ALA A 263 -2.20 2.62 -12.47
C ALA A 263 -2.39 2.23 -11.00
N ARG A 264 -2.81 3.18 -10.15
CA ARG A 264 -3.41 2.80 -8.87
C ARG A 264 -4.71 2.05 -9.19
N PRO A 265 -4.94 0.82 -8.69
CA PRO A 265 -6.28 0.27 -8.73
C PRO A 265 -7.21 1.23 -7.98
N PRO A 266 -8.41 1.54 -8.52
CA PRO A 266 -9.34 2.40 -7.83
C PRO A 266 -9.61 1.85 -6.43
N VAL A 267 -9.60 2.75 -5.46
CA VAL A 267 -9.77 2.53 -4.01
C VAL A 267 -11.01 1.68 -3.65
N ALA A 268 -11.91 1.47 -4.62
CA ALA A 268 -13.08 0.61 -4.52
C ALA A 268 -12.76 -0.88 -4.32
N ALA A 269 -11.67 -1.44 -4.87
CA ALA A 269 -11.49 -2.90 -4.83
C ALA A 269 -11.27 -3.48 -3.42
N ALA A 270 -10.59 -2.75 -2.53
CA ALA A 270 -10.33 -3.21 -1.16
C ALA A 270 -11.51 -3.02 -0.19
N ALA A 271 -12.49 -2.18 -0.53
CA ALA A 271 -13.71 -2.02 0.28
C ALA A 271 -14.61 -3.27 0.21
N ASN A 272 -14.49 -4.05 -0.87
CA ASN A 272 -15.34 -5.19 -1.16
C ASN A 272 -14.89 -6.45 -0.41
N GLU A 273 -13.61 -6.56 -0.10
CA GLU A 273 -13.02 -7.78 0.47
C GLU A 273 -13.12 -7.82 2.01
N TRP A 274 -13.18 -6.65 2.66
CA TRP A 274 -13.22 -6.55 4.12
C TRP A 274 -14.58 -6.06 4.68
N GLY A 275 -15.53 -5.70 3.81
CA GLY A 275 -16.88 -5.28 4.18
C GLY A 275 -17.98 -6.35 4.01
N GLY A 276 -17.63 -7.56 3.55
CA GLY A 276 -18.60 -8.58 3.13
C GLY A 276 -18.92 -9.69 4.15
N HIS A 277 -18.34 -9.68 5.35
CA HIS A 277 -18.65 -10.66 6.40
C HIS A 277 -19.67 -10.10 7.40
N GLY A 278 -20.84 -9.73 6.86
CA GLY A 278 -22.02 -9.35 7.62
C GLY A 278 -23.22 -10.14 7.08
N TRP A 279 -23.53 -11.24 7.76
CA TRP A 279 -24.84 -11.90 7.84
C TRP A 279 -25.88 -11.53 6.75
N ASN A 280 -25.84 -12.21 5.60
CA ASN A 280 -27.00 -12.37 4.73
C ASN A 280 -27.00 -13.81 4.19
N ALA A 281 -27.41 -14.74 5.07
CA ALA A 281 -27.88 -16.05 4.66
C ALA A 281 -29.26 -15.88 4.03
N GLY A 282 -29.37 -16.10 2.72
CA GLY A 282 -30.67 -16.13 2.04
C GLY A 282 -30.59 -15.72 0.58
N MET A 283 -30.75 -16.71 -0.29
CA MET A 283 -31.05 -16.61 -1.72
C MET A 283 -29.88 -16.30 -2.67
N ARG A 284 -29.15 -17.37 -3.04
CA ARG A 284 -28.57 -17.50 -4.38
C ARG A 284 -28.72 -18.93 -4.87
N GLU A 285 -29.39 -19.08 -6.01
CA GLU A 285 -29.14 -20.04 -7.10
C GLU A 285 -29.94 -19.59 -8.33
N PRO A 286 -29.60 -19.99 -9.58
CA PRO A 286 -28.25 -20.21 -10.13
C PRO A 286 -28.09 -19.63 -11.57
N GLY A 287 -26.84 -19.57 -12.06
CA GLY A 287 -26.54 -19.66 -13.49
C GLY A 287 -26.03 -18.39 -14.19
N VAL A 288 -24.75 -18.42 -14.58
CA VAL A 288 -24.26 -18.62 -15.97
C VAL A 288 -22.83 -18.08 -16.02
N VAL A 289 -21.86 -18.99 -16.02
CA VAL A 289 -20.47 -18.69 -16.39
C VAL A 289 -20.41 -18.75 -17.92
N ARG A 290 -20.18 -17.61 -18.57
CA ARG A 290 -19.56 -17.60 -19.90
C ARG A 290 -18.09 -17.30 -19.70
N GLY A 291 -17.25 -18.28 -19.98
CA GLY A 291 -15.84 -18.05 -20.25
C GLY A 291 -15.68 -17.56 -21.69
N ASP A 292 -14.60 -16.81 -21.92
CA ASP A 292 -13.96 -16.69 -23.22
C ASP A 292 -12.46 -16.43 -22.97
N TRP A 293 -11.68 -17.38 -23.48
CA TRP A 293 -10.26 -17.43 -23.90
C TRP A 293 -9.24 -16.41 -23.38
#